data_AF-A0A1J5IAB5-F1
#
_entry.id   AF-A0A1J5IAB5-F1
#
_cell.length_a   1.000
_cell.length_b   1.000
_cell.length_c   1.000
_cell.angle_alpha   90.00
_cell.angle_beta   90.00
_cell.angle_gamma   90.00
#
_symmetry.space_group_name_H-M   'P 1'
#
loop_
_entity.id
_entity.type
_entity.pdbx_description
1 polymer ?
#
loop_
_entity_poly.entity_id
_entity_poly.type
_entity_poly.pdbx_seq_one_letter_code
_entity_poly.pdbx_strand_id
1 'polypeptide(L)'
;MKLLFDFFPILLFFIAFKVYGIYVATAVAIVASIAQVAYVYFKNKRVEKMHLITLALIVILGGATLIFQDEAFIKWKPTVVNWGFALVFLGSHFIGKKPIIRRMMDQAISLPSDVWIKLSYMWVLFFIFSGAMNIYVAYQYDTDTWVNFKLFGLMGLTFLFILLQGVYISRYLKTSDEDKSTTHPTKAMDAAYETLADVEMDAVVDKQQAASKKDK
;
A
#
# COMPACT_ATOMS: atom_id res chain seq x y z
N MET A 1 -8.57 36.70 -26.03
CA MET A 1 -8.82 37.36 -24.73
C MET A 1 -8.94 36.38 -23.55
N LYS A 2 -9.55 35.18 -23.68
CA LYS A 2 -9.65 34.19 -22.57
C LYS A 2 -8.30 33.82 -21.93
N LEU A 3 -7.29 33.56 -22.76
CA LEU A 3 -5.96 33.13 -22.30
C LEU A 3 -5.29 34.15 -21.34
N LEU A 4 -5.37 35.46 -21.64
CA LEU A 4 -4.84 36.50 -20.73
C LEU A 4 -5.62 36.58 -19.41
N PHE A 5 -6.93 36.30 -19.45
CA PHE A 5 -7.79 36.32 -18.28
C PHE A 5 -7.55 35.09 -17.38
N ASP A 6 -7.31 33.92 -17.97
CA ASP A 6 -7.04 32.67 -17.25
C ASP A 6 -5.67 32.64 -16.57
N PHE A 7 -4.73 33.45 -17.06
CA PHE A 7 -3.39 33.57 -16.48
C PHE A 7 -3.31 34.63 -15.38
N PHE A 8 -4.34 35.45 -15.20
CA PHE A 8 -4.32 36.54 -14.22
C PHE A 8 -4.09 36.08 -12.78
N PRO A 9 -4.80 35.05 -12.25
CA PRO A 9 -4.55 34.56 -10.89
C PRO A 9 -3.18 33.88 -10.76
N ILE A 10 -2.73 33.21 -11.83
CA ILE A 10 -1.44 32.51 -11.86
C ILE A 10 -0.29 33.52 -11.80
N LEU A 11 -0.37 34.60 -12.58
CA LEU A 11 0.64 35.66 -12.59
C LEU A 11 0.74 36.33 -11.22
N LEU A 12 -0.40 36.68 -10.61
CA LEU A 12 -0.43 37.26 -9.28
C LEU A 12 0.08 36.30 -8.20
N PHE A 13 -0.24 35.01 -8.32
CA PHE A 13 0.32 33.96 -7.45
C PHE A 13 1.85 33.96 -7.51
N PHE A 14 2.44 33.95 -8.70
CA PHE A 14 3.90 33.91 -8.86
C PHE A 14 4.59 35.14 -8.29
N ILE A 15 4.03 36.33 -8.51
CA ILE A 15 4.58 37.58 -7.96
C ILE A 15 4.52 37.56 -6.43
N ALA A 16 3.35 37.23 -5.86
CA ALA A 16 3.17 37.16 -4.41
C ALA A 16 4.02 36.06 -3.76
N PHE A 17 4.21 34.93 -4.44
CA PHE A 17 5.06 33.82 -3.96
C PHE A 17 6.51 34.24 -3.81
N LYS A 18 7.04 34.97 -4.79
CA LYS A 18 8.45 35.38 -4.79
C LYS A 18 8.76 36.41 -3.70
N VAL A 19 7.79 37.23 -3.32
CA VAL A 19 8.01 38.36 -2.38
C VAL A 19 7.58 38.03 -0.95
N TYR A 20 6.48 37.29 -0.78
CA TYR A 20 5.83 37.08 0.51
C TYR A 20 5.60 35.60 0.87
N GLY A 21 6.06 34.68 0.02
CA GLY A 21 5.97 33.25 0.25
C GLY A 21 4.60 32.63 -0.10
N ILE A 22 4.49 31.32 0.14
CA ILE A 22 3.40 30.46 -0.36
C ILE A 22 2.02 30.82 0.21
N TYR A 23 1.94 31.28 1.45
CA TYR A 23 0.67 31.57 2.10
C TYR A 23 0.01 32.83 1.52
N VAL A 24 0.77 33.91 1.39
CA VAL A 24 0.29 35.16 0.78
C VAL A 24 -0.01 34.95 -0.70
N ALA A 25 0.81 34.17 -1.41
CA ALA A 25 0.56 33.78 -2.79
C ALA A 25 -0.79 33.07 -2.98
N THR A 26 -1.07 32.10 -2.11
CA THR A 26 -2.31 31.32 -2.15
C THR A 26 -3.53 32.20 -1.85
N ALA A 27 -3.42 33.13 -0.89
CA ALA A 27 -4.48 34.08 -0.56
C ALA A 27 -4.79 34.98 -1.77
N VAL A 28 -3.74 35.52 -2.39
CA VAL A 28 -3.86 36.38 -3.57
C VAL A 28 -4.47 35.63 -4.74
N ALA A 29 -4.09 34.37 -4.97
CA ALA A 29 -4.66 33.55 -6.04
C ALA A 29 -6.16 33.27 -5.84
N ILE A 30 -6.59 33.01 -4.60
CA ILE A 30 -8.01 32.83 -4.28
C ILE A 30 -8.78 34.11 -4.56
N VAL A 31 -8.32 35.25 -4.03
CA VAL A 31 -8.99 36.55 -4.22
C VAL A 31 -9.04 36.94 -5.70
N ALA A 32 -7.94 36.76 -6.42
CA ALA A 32 -7.87 37.03 -7.85
C ALA A 32 -8.81 36.15 -8.66
N SER A 33 -8.90 34.85 -8.34
CA SER A 33 -9.81 33.91 -9.00
C SER A 33 -11.28 34.24 -8.74
N ILE A 34 -11.63 34.62 -7.50
CA ILE A 34 -12.99 35.05 -7.14
C ILE A 34 -13.35 36.33 -7.91
N ALA A 35 -12.46 37.32 -7.91
CA ALA A 35 -12.66 38.59 -8.63
C ALA A 35 -12.80 38.38 -10.14
N GLN A 36 -12.00 37.48 -10.71
CA GLN A 36 -12.06 37.10 -12.12
C GLN A 36 -13.43 36.50 -12.47
N VAL A 37 -13.90 35.51 -11.70
CA VAL A 37 -15.19 34.86 -11.95
C VAL A 37 -16.35 35.81 -11.74
N ALA A 38 -16.29 36.68 -10.71
CA ALA A 38 -17.29 37.71 -10.48
C ALA A 38 -17.36 38.70 -11.65
N TYR A 39 -16.22 39.18 -12.15
CA TYR A 39 -16.17 40.07 -13.30
C TYR A 39 -16.76 39.44 -14.57
N VAL A 40 -16.45 38.16 -14.84
CA VAL A 40 -17.03 37.41 -15.96
C VAL A 40 -18.54 37.24 -15.81
N TYR A 41 -19.00 36.94 -14.59
CA TYR A 41 -20.42 36.83 -14.29
C TYR A 41 -21.17 38.15 -14.53
N PHE A 42 -20.65 39.27 -14.04
CA PHE A 42 -21.27 40.59 -14.23
C PHE A 42 -21.31 41.03 -15.70
N LYS A 43 -20.26 40.75 -16.46
CA LYS A 43 -20.15 41.18 -17.86
C LYS A 43 -20.94 40.31 -18.82
N ASN A 44 -20.88 38.99 -18.66
CA ASN A 44 -21.42 38.04 -19.65
C ASN A 44 -22.69 37.33 -19.17
N LYS A 45 -23.12 37.50 -17.91
CA LYS A 45 -24.24 36.80 -17.24
C LYS A 45 -24.21 35.27 -17.36
N ARG A 46 -23.10 34.69 -17.81
CA ARG A 46 -22.85 33.26 -17.97
C ARG A 46 -21.40 33.00 -17.61
N VAL A 47 -21.17 32.08 -16.70
CA VAL A 47 -19.84 31.61 -16.29
C VAL A 47 -19.67 30.21 -16.85
N GLU A 48 -18.52 29.94 -17.48
CA GLU A 48 -18.22 28.60 -17.96
C GLU A 48 -18.00 27.65 -16.79
N LYS A 49 -18.57 26.44 -16.89
CA LYS A 49 -18.48 25.41 -15.85
C LYS A 49 -17.03 25.14 -15.43
N MET A 50 -16.08 25.19 -16.38
CA MET A 50 -14.65 25.03 -16.09
C MET A 50 -14.12 26.06 -15.09
N HIS A 51 -14.45 27.35 -15.23
CA HIS A 51 -13.98 28.37 -14.29
C HIS A 51 -14.56 28.19 -12.89
N LEU A 52 -15.82 27.73 -12.78
CA LEU A 52 -16.42 27.43 -11.48
C LEU A 52 -15.76 26.23 -10.81
N ILE A 53 -15.44 25.18 -11.57
CA ILE A 53 -14.73 23.99 -11.07
C ILE A 53 -13.33 24.40 -10.60
N THR A 54 -12.59 25.16 -11.41
CA THR A 54 -11.26 25.65 -11.04
C THR A 54 -11.30 26.55 -9.81
N LEU A 55 -12.26 27.48 -9.75
CA LEU A 55 -12.45 28.34 -8.57
C LEU A 55 -12.75 27.52 -7.32
N ALA A 56 -13.68 26.56 -7.40
CA ALA A 56 -14.01 25.69 -6.28
C ALA A 56 -12.78 24.91 -5.81
N LEU A 57 -11.97 24.40 -6.74
CA LEU A 57 -10.74 23.68 -6.41
C LEU A 57 -9.72 24.58 -5.70
N ILE A 58 -9.50 25.80 -6.22
CA ILE A 58 -8.58 26.79 -5.65
C ILE A 58 -9.06 27.26 -4.26
N VAL A 59 -10.36 27.50 -4.09
CA VAL A 59 -10.94 27.92 -2.81
C VAL A 59 -10.88 26.80 -1.78
N ILE A 60 -11.17 25.56 -2.15
CA ILE A 60 -11.16 24.43 -1.21
C ILE A 60 -9.73 24.06 -0.83
N LEU A 61 -8.85 23.81 -1.80
CA LEU A 61 -7.46 23.39 -1.55
C LEU A 61 -6.60 24.55 -1.03
N GLY A 62 -6.72 25.72 -1.64
CA GLY A 62 -6.01 26.92 -1.22
C GLY A 62 -6.55 27.47 0.11
N GLY A 63 -7.86 27.43 0.31
CA GLY A 63 -8.50 27.80 1.57
C GLY A 63 -8.09 26.87 2.72
N ALA A 64 -8.02 25.57 2.48
CA ALA A 64 -7.41 24.65 3.45
C ALA A 64 -5.96 25.06 3.76
N THR A 65 -5.15 25.34 2.74
CA THR A 65 -3.75 25.80 2.91
C THR A 65 -3.65 27.09 3.73
N LEU A 66 -4.63 27.99 3.64
CA LEU A 66 -4.70 29.23 4.41
C LEU A 66 -5.25 29.06 5.83
N ILE A 67 -6.27 28.24 6.01
CA ILE A 67 -6.89 27.99 7.33
C ILE A 67 -5.92 27.21 8.21
N PHE A 68 -5.16 26.30 7.61
CA PHE A 68 -4.17 25.49 8.30
C PHE A 68 -2.79 26.16 8.40
N GLN A 69 -2.71 27.50 8.38
CA GLN A 69 -1.50 28.36 8.47
C GLN A 69 -0.62 28.10 9.72
N ASP A 70 -0.09 26.90 9.86
CA ASP A 70 0.58 26.43 11.07
C ASP A 70 1.59 25.33 10.72
N GLU A 71 2.75 25.32 11.38
CA GLU A 71 3.71 24.21 11.33
C GLU A 71 3.02 22.87 11.58
N ALA A 72 1.99 22.87 12.42
CA ALA A 72 1.15 21.71 12.67
C ALA A 72 0.66 21.05 11.37
N PHE A 73 0.23 21.79 10.35
CA PHE A 73 -0.27 21.17 9.10
C PHE A 73 0.82 20.48 8.28
N ILE A 74 2.02 21.05 8.26
CA ILE A 74 3.19 20.43 7.64
C ILE A 74 3.57 19.15 8.41
N LYS A 75 3.45 19.19 9.74
CA LYS A 75 3.71 18.05 10.61
C LYS A 75 2.62 16.97 10.54
N TRP A 76 1.38 17.33 10.20
CA TRP A 76 0.24 16.40 10.05
C TRP A 76 0.22 15.65 8.71
N LYS A 77 0.80 16.22 7.65
CA LYS A 77 0.88 15.57 6.31
C LYS A 77 1.32 14.10 6.37
N PRO A 78 2.44 13.73 7.02
CA PRO A 78 2.86 12.33 7.14
C PRO A 78 1.85 11.45 7.87
N THR A 79 1.19 11.97 8.92
CA THR A 79 0.24 11.17 9.72
C THR A 79 -1.04 10.88 8.98
N VAL A 80 -1.63 11.88 8.31
CA VAL A 80 -2.85 11.67 7.50
C VAL A 80 -2.59 10.65 6.40
N VAL A 81 -1.41 10.71 5.76
CA VAL A 81 -1.00 9.73 4.75
C VAL A 81 -0.84 8.33 5.35
N ASN A 82 -0.11 8.19 6.47
CA ASN A 82 0.08 6.90 7.13
C ASN A 82 -1.24 6.28 7.58
N TRP A 83 -2.11 7.04 8.23
CA TRP A 83 -3.42 6.52 8.66
C TRP A 83 -4.35 6.24 7.48
N GLY A 84 -4.25 7.02 6.39
CA GLY A 84 -4.90 6.70 5.13
C GLY A 84 -4.45 5.35 4.58
N PHE A 85 -3.15 5.07 4.57
CA PHE A 85 -2.62 3.75 4.20
C PHE A 85 -3.08 2.66 5.16
N ALA A 86 -3.10 2.90 6.48
CA ALA A 86 -3.63 1.95 7.44
C ALA A 86 -5.10 1.59 7.15
N LEU A 87 -5.95 2.58 6.87
CA LEU A 87 -7.35 2.39 6.50
C LEU A 87 -7.50 1.65 5.18
N VAL A 88 -6.68 1.94 4.17
CA VAL A 88 -6.70 1.21 2.89
C VAL A 88 -6.30 -0.24 3.08
N PHE A 89 -5.25 -0.52 3.87
CA PHE A 89 -4.80 -1.89 4.14
C PHE A 89 -5.83 -2.65 4.98
N LEU A 90 -6.42 -2.00 5.99
CA LEU A 90 -7.49 -2.58 6.79
C LEU A 90 -8.75 -2.81 5.96
N GLY A 91 -9.15 -1.83 5.15
CA GLY A 91 -10.27 -1.93 4.22
C GLY A 91 -10.09 -3.02 3.18
N SER A 92 -8.84 -3.32 2.77
CA SER A 92 -8.54 -4.40 1.84
C SER A 92 -8.85 -5.80 2.36
N HIS A 93 -9.00 -5.97 3.68
CA HIS A 93 -9.50 -7.21 4.26
C HIS A 93 -11.01 -7.41 4.02
N PHE A 94 -11.76 -6.32 3.97
CA PHE A 94 -13.22 -6.34 3.80
C PHE A 94 -13.62 -6.17 2.32
N ILE A 95 -12.81 -5.47 1.54
CA ILE A 95 -13.03 -5.14 0.12
C ILE A 95 -11.96 -5.84 -0.73
N GLY A 96 -12.18 -7.13 -0.98
CA GLY A 96 -11.37 -7.94 -1.89
C GLY A 96 -11.08 -9.35 -1.37
N LYS A 97 -10.97 -10.33 -2.26
CA LYS A 97 -10.67 -11.73 -1.91
C LYS A 97 -9.24 -11.96 -1.35
N LYS A 98 -8.37 -10.95 -1.42
CA LYS A 98 -6.95 -11.02 -1.04
C LYS A 98 -6.48 -9.65 -0.49
N PRO A 99 -5.71 -9.60 0.62
CA PRO A 99 -5.11 -8.36 1.13
C PRO A 99 -4.21 -7.68 0.10
N ILE A 100 -4.05 -6.35 0.17
CA ILE A 100 -3.22 -5.59 -0.79
C ILE A 100 -1.77 -6.07 -0.81
N ILE A 101 -1.16 -6.36 0.35
CA ILE A 101 0.21 -6.89 0.42
C ILE A 101 0.36 -8.18 -0.36
N ARG A 102 -0.63 -9.07 -0.27
CA ARG A 102 -0.62 -10.30 -1.06
C ARG A 102 -0.65 -9.99 -2.55
N ARG A 103 -1.45 -9.02 -2.99
CA ARG A 103 -1.48 -8.63 -4.41
C ARG A 103 -0.16 -8.04 -4.90
N MET A 104 0.57 -7.32 -4.04
CA MET A 104 1.85 -6.71 -4.37
C MET A 104 3.01 -7.72 -4.37
N MET A 105 2.93 -8.75 -3.52
CA MET A 105 4.04 -9.69 -3.27
C MET A 105 3.75 -11.14 -3.72
N ASP A 106 2.53 -11.49 -4.18
CA ASP A 106 2.15 -12.85 -4.65
C ASP A 106 3.11 -13.35 -5.74
N GLN A 107 3.69 -12.45 -6.54
CA GLN A 107 4.61 -12.79 -7.63
C GLN A 107 6.02 -13.11 -7.15
N ALA A 108 6.42 -12.60 -5.97
CA ALA A 108 7.77 -12.73 -5.45
C ALA A 108 7.90 -13.87 -4.42
N ILE A 109 6.85 -14.13 -3.63
CA ILE A 109 6.89 -15.06 -2.50
C ILE A 109 5.55 -15.80 -2.41
N SER A 110 5.57 -17.12 -2.27
CA SER A 110 4.37 -17.92 -1.98
C SER A 110 4.29 -18.21 -0.48
N LEU A 111 3.21 -17.75 0.16
CA LEU A 111 2.95 -17.93 1.60
C LEU A 111 1.51 -18.39 1.82
N PRO A 112 1.23 -19.12 2.93
CA PRO A 112 -0.13 -19.48 3.32
C PRO A 112 -1.03 -18.25 3.49
N SER A 113 -2.33 -18.41 3.18
CA SER A 113 -3.31 -17.32 3.24
C SER A 113 -3.38 -16.62 4.60
N ASP A 114 -3.23 -17.37 5.69
CA ASP A 114 -3.25 -16.82 7.06
C ASP A 114 -2.04 -15.93 7.37
N VAL A 115 -0.89 -16.24 6.76
CA VAL A 115 0.34 -15.45 6.94
C VAL A 115 0.21 -14.10 6.23
N TRP A 116 -0.43 -14.06 5.06
CA TRP A 116 -0.75 -12.82 4.35
C TRP A 116 -1.67 -11.88 5.13
N ILE A 117 -2.65 -12.45 5.82
CA ILE A 117 -3.56 -11.73 6.71
C ILE A 117 -2.77 -11.10 7.86
N LYS A 118 -1.92 -11.89 8.54
CA LYS A 118 -1.05 -11.42 9.63
C LYS A 118 -0.08 -10.33 9.17
N LEU A 119 0.58 -10.53 8.03
CA LEU A 119 1.44 -9.52 7.39
C LEU A 119 0.69 -8.21 7.16
N SER A 120 -0.54 -8.29 6.66
CA SER A 120 -1.36 -7.10 6.45
C SER A 120 -1.73 -6.40 7.75
N TYR A 121 -2.01 -7.12 8.84
CA TYR A 121 -2.19 -6.50 10.15
C TYR A 121 -0.90 -5.87 10.69
N MET A 122 0.27 -6.46 10.45
CA MET A 122 1.56 -5.87 10.83
C MET A 122 1.79 -4.53 10.14
N TRP A 123 1.46 -4.42 8.85
CA TRP A 123 1.53 -3.16 8.11
C TRP A 123 0.51 -2.13 8.60
N VAL A 124 -0.73 -2.53 8.88
CA VAL A 124 -1.74 -1.63 9.48
C VAL A 124 -1.23 -1.08 10.81
N LEU A 125 -0.72 -1.95 11.68
CA LEU A 125 -0.18 -1.56 12.97
C LEU A 125 1.03 -0.63 12.81
N PHE A 126 1.94 -0.93 11.88
CA PHE A 126 3.10 -0.09 11.58
C PHE A 126 2.68 1.31 11.12
N PHE A 127 1.72 1.43 10.20
CA PHE A 127 1.24 2.72 9.72
C PHE A 127 0.52 3.52 10.81
N ILE A 128 -0.30 2.88 11.64
CA ILE A 128 -0.95 3.53 12.79
C ILE A 128 0.12 4.04 13.76
N PHE A 129 1.08 3.18 14.13
CA PHE A 129 2.16 3.49 15.05
C PHE A 129 3.06 4.60 14.52
N SER A 130 3.47 4.54 13.26
CA SER A 130 4.29 5.55 12.59
C SER A 130 3.58 6.90 12.53
N GLY A 131 2.29 6.92 12.19
CA GLY A 131 1.47 8.13 12.22
C GLY A 131 1.30 8.72 13.64
N ALA A 132 1.10 7.87 14.65
CA ALA A 132 1.00 8.28 16.04
C ALA A 132 2.33 8.85 16.57
N MET A 133 3.45 8.19 16.27
CA MET A 133 4.77 8.65 16.69
C MET A 133 5.14 9.97 16.00
N ASN A 134 4.77 10.16 14.72
CA ASN A 134 4.96 11.44 14.03
C ASN A 134 4.19 12.59 14.69
N ILE A 135 2.93 12.38 15.08
CA ILE A 135 2.15 13.40 15.83
C ILE A 135 2.77 13.63 17.21
N TYR A 136 3.13 12.58 17.93
CA TYR A 136 3.75 12.71 19.25
C TYR A 136 5.01 13.59 19.19
N VAL A 137 5.91 13.32 18.24
CA VAL A 137 7.13 14.12 18.08
C VAL A 137 6.80 15.54 17.60
N ALA A 138 5.80 15.68 16.72
CA ALA A 138 5.39 16.97 16.18
C ALA A 138 4.87 17.96 17.23
N TYR A 139 4.18 17.46 18.27
CA TYR A 139 3.62 18.30 19.33
C TYR A 139 4.55 18.47 20.54
N GLN A 140 5.47 17.54 20.76
CA GLN A 140 6.31 17.53 21.95
C GLN A 140 7.68 18.19 21.74
N TYR A 141 8.14 18.34 20.50
CA TYR A 141 9.47 18.85 20.15
C TYR A 141 9.41 19.99 19.11
N ASP A 142 10.52 20.72 19.01
CA ASP A 142 10.74 21.77 18.02
C ASP A 142 10.81 21.22 16.59
N THR A 143 10.76 22.13 15.61
CA THR A 143 10.69 21.77 14.18
C THR A 143 11.97 21.12 13.66
N ASP A 144 13.15 21.49 14.17
CA ASP A 144 14.40 20.86 13.74
C ASP A 144 14.50 19.42 14.25
N THR A 145 14.10 19.19 15.51
CA THR A 145 13.97 17.84 16.07
C THR A 145 12.94 17.01 15.29
N TRP A 146 11.80 17.58 14.91
CA TRP A 146 10.79 16.90 14.09
C TRP A 146 11.32 16.55 12.69
N VAL A 147 12.06 17.44 12.02
CA VAL A 147 12.67 17.15 10.71
C VAL A 147 13.66 16.00 10.83
N ASN A 148 14.52 16.00 11.85
CA ASN A 148 15.47 14.92 12.10
C ASN A 148 14.77 13.59 12.41
N PHE A 149 13.71 13.61 13.23
CA PHE A 149 12.90 12.43 13.49
C PHE A 149 12.23 11.92 12.20
N LYS A 150 11.72 12.81 11.36
CA LYS A 150 11.10 12.44 10.09
C LYS A 150 12.11 11.80 9.12
N LEU A 151 13.33 12.33 9.04
CA LEU A 151 14.35 11.86 8.13
C LEU A 151 15.03 10.58 8.63
N PHE A 152 15.48 10.56 9.88
CA PHE A 152 16.29 9.47 10.42
C PHE A 152 15.47 8.53 11.30
N GLY A 153 14.57 9.07 12.13
CA GLY A 153 13.72 8.29 13.04
C GLY A 153 12.74 7.39 12.28
N LEU A 154 11.90 7.97 11.41
CA LEU A 154 10.94 7.21 10.60
C LEU A 154 11.64 6.25 9.63
N MET A 155 12.77 6.67 9.05
CA MET A 155 13.57 5.80 8.18
C MET A 155 14.12 4.60 8.96
N GLY A 156 14.73 4.83 10.14
CA GLY A 156 15.22 3.77 11.02
C GLY A 156 14.11 2.81 11.48
N LEU A 157 12.94 3.36 11.80
CA LEU A 157 11.74 2.59 12.14
C LEU A 157 11.29 1.69 10.99
N THR A 158 11.31 2.23 9.77
CA THR A 158 10.97 1.49 8.54
C THR A 158 11.98 0.38 8.27
N PHE A 159 13.27 0.64 8.42
CA PHE A 159 14.31 -0.37 8.29
C PHE A 159 14.12 -1.50 9.30
N LEU A 160 13.91 -1.17 10.57
CA LEU A 160 13.66 -2.16 11.61
C LEU A 160 12.41 -3.01 11.29
N PHE A 161 11.34 -2.37 10.84
CA PHE A 161 10.12 -3.06 10.44
C PHE A 161 10.35 -4.03 9.28
N ILE A 162 11.09 -3.61 8.25
CA ILE A 162 11.43 -4.48 7.11
C ILE A 162 12.29 -5.67 7.56
N LEU A 163 13.25 -5.46 8.45
CA LEU A 163 14.07 -6.55 9.01
C LEU A 163 13.22 -7.55 9.79
N LEU A 164 12.35 -7.07 10.68
CA LEU A 164 11.41 -7.92 11.43
C LEU A 164 10.46 -8.68 10.52
N GLN A 165 9.92 -8.00 9.49
CA GLN A 165 9.07 -8.61 8.47
C GLN A 165 9.83 -9.68 7.68
N GLY A 166 11.08 -9.42 7.30
CA GLY A 166 11.93 -10.36 6.57
C GLY A 166 12.22 -11.62 7.39
N VAL A 167 12.59 -11.46 8.67
CA VAL A 167 12.77 -12.59 9.60
C VAL A 167 11.46 -13.37 9.75
N TYR A 168 10.32 -12.68 9.91
CA TYR A 168 9.02 -13.32 10.00
C TYR A 168 8.71 -14.16 8.75
N ILE A 169 8.85 -13.59 7.55
CA ILE A 169 8.61 -14.29 6.26
C ILE A 169 9.56 -15.49 6.10
N SER A 170 10.84 -15.33 6.43
CA SER A 170 11.86 -16.40 6.28
C SER A 170 11.55 -17.66 7.09
N ARG A 171 10.83 -17.53 8.21
CA ARG A 171 10.39 -18.68 9.01
C ARG A 171 9.36 -19.53 8.27
N TYR A 172 8.46 -18.89 7.52
CA TYR A 172 7.42 -19.59 6.75
C TYR A 172 7.89 -20.12 5.40
N LEU A 173 8.95 -19.53 4.84
CA LEU A 173 9.62 -20.08 3.67
C LEU A 173 10.26 -21.44 3.97
N LYS A 174 10.94 -21.57 5.11
CA LYS A 174 11.57 -22.85 5.52
C LYS A 174 10.56 -23.97 5.79
N THR A 175 9.41 -23.66 6.39
CA THR A 175 8.36 -24.65 6.66
C THR A 175 7.70 -25.20 5.40
N SER A 176 7.63 -24.41 4.32
CA SER A 176 7.03 -24.85 3.05
C SER A 176 7.87 -25.89 2.30
N ASP A 177 9.17 -25.97 2.60
CA ASP A 177 10.08 -26.99 2.07
C ASP A 177 10.07 -28.26 2.93
N GLU A 178 9.93 -28.14 4.26
CA GLU A 178 9.81 -29.30 5.16
C GLU A 178 8.48 -30.06 4.98
N ASP A 179 7.36 -29.38 4.73
CA ASP A 179 6.04 -30.01 4.54
C ASP A 179 5.89 -30.69 3.16
N LYS A 180 6.80 -30.42 2.22
CA LYS A 180 6.93 -31.18 0.96
C LYS A 180 7.86 -32.38 1.09
N SER A 181 8.69 -32.44 2.14
CA SER A 181 9.63 -33.53 2.41
C SER A 181 8.98 -34.70 3.16
N THR A 182 7.83 -34.48 3.82
CA THR A 182 7.08 -35.53 4.55
C THR A 182 5.85 -36.05 3.83
N THR A 183 5.61 -35.64 2.56
CA THR A 183 4.77 -36.47 1.68
C THR A 183 5.59 -37.68 1.29
N HIS A 184 5.63 -38.65 2.19
CA HIS A 184 6.10 -40.01 1.98
C HIS A 184 5.74 -40.43 0.53
N PRO A 185 6.72 -40.72 -0.35
CA PRO A 185 6.45 -41.34 -1.65
C PRO A 185 5.86 -42.76 -1.50
N THR A 186 5.65 -43.20 -0.26
CA THR A 186 5.10 -44.47 0.19
C THR A 186 3.78 -44.81 -0.49
N LYS A 187 2.77 -43.95 -0.62
CA LYS A 187 1.50 -44.45 -1.20
C LYS A 187 1.58 -44.85 -2.68
N ALA A 188 2.32 -44.10 -3.50
CA ALA A 188 2.49 -44.43 -4.91
C ALA A 188 3.55 -45.52 -5.11
N MET A 189 4.61 -45.50 -4.32
CA MET A 189 5.70 -46.45 -4.41
C MET A 189 5.32 -47.80 -3.78
N ASP A 190 4.61 -47.83 -2.66
CA ASP A 190 4.02 -49.03 -2.05
C ASP A 190 2.99 -49.65 -2.97
N ALA A 191 2.09 -48.86 -3.59
CA ALA A 191 1.15 -49.39 -4.57
C ALA A 191 1.87 -49.98 -5.79
N ALA A 192 2.97 -49.38 -6.23
CA ALA A 192 3.80 -49.93 -7.29
C ALA A 192 4.53 -51.22 -6.86
N TYR A 193 5.06 -51.28 -5.64
CA TYR A 193 5.71 -52.48 -5.09
C TYR A 193 4.71 -53.63 -4.88
N GLU A 194 3.52 -53.34 -4.37
CA GLU A 194 2.44 -54.31 -4.17
C GLU A 194 1.96 -54.85 -5.52
N THR A 195 1.74 -53.97 -6.51
CA THR A 195 1.38 -54.39 -7.88
C THR A 195 2.48 -55.25 -8.54
N LEU A 196 3.76 -54.90 -8.35
CA LEU A 196 4.87 -55.68 -8.90
C LEU A 196 5.00 -57.05 -8.20
N ALA A 197 4.78 -57.10 -6.88
CA ALA A 197 4.79 -58.33 -6.12
C ALA A 197 3.67 -59.30 -6.52
N ASP A 198 2.45 -58.77 -6.75
CA ASP A 198 1.30 -59.57 -7.20
C ASP A 198 1.55 -60.17 -8.60
N VAL A 199 2.07 -59.37 -9.53
CA VAL A 199 2.40 -59.84 -10.90
C VAL A 199 3.49 -60.92 -10.89
N GLU A 200 4.52 -60.76 -10.04
CA GLU A 200 5.58 -61.74 -9.93
C GLU A 200 5.09 -63.03 -9.26
N MET A 201 4.23 -62.93 -8.25
CA MET A 201 3.59 -64.08 -7.59
C MET A 201 2.71 -64.87 -8.57
N ASP A 202 1.87 -64.20 -9.34
CA ASP A 202 1.00 -64.84 -10.34
C ASP A 202 1.82 -65.57 -11.42
N ALA A 203 2.91 -64.96 -11.91
CA ALA A 203 3.79 -65.58 -12.89
C ALA A 203 4.51 -66.83 -12.34
N VAL A 204 4.83 -66.86 -11.04
CA VAL A 204 5.41 -68.02 -10.36
C VAL A 204 4.37 -69.13 -10.19
N VAL A 205 3.14 -68.79 -9.78
CA VAL A 205 2.03 -69.74 -9.64
C VAL A 205 1.70 -70.39 -10.97
N ASP A 206 1.60 -69.62 -12.06
CA ASP A 206 1.33 -70.15 -13.40
C ASP A 206 2.42 -71.11 -13.88
N LYS A 207 3.70 -70.79 -13.62
CA LYS A 207 4.82 -71.68 -13.95
C LYS A 207 4.77 -72.98 -13.14
N GLN A 208 4.43 -72.93 -11.85
CA GLN A 208 4.31 -74.13 -11.03
C GLN A 208 3.14 -75.01 -11.45
N GLN A 209 2.00 -74.41 -11.80
CA GLN A 209 0.84 -75.15 -12.31
C GLN A 209 1.14 -75.80 -13.67
N ALA A 210 1.81 -75.09 -14.57
CA ALA A 210 2.23 -75.62 -15.87
C ALA A 210 3.25 -76.77 -15.73
N ALA A 211 4.17 -76.69 -14.77
CA ALA A 211 5.11 -77.77 -14.46
C ALA A 211 4.41 -79.00 -13.88
N SER A 212 3.49 -78.82 -12.92
CA SER A 212 2.73 -79.91 -12.30
C SER A 212 1.81 -80.64 -13.28
N LYS A 213 1.30 -79.95 -14.30
CA LYS A 213 0.46 -80.54 -15.36
C LYS A 213 1.25 -81.34 -16.40
N LYS A 214 2.57 -81.24 -16.40
CA LYS A 214 3.48 -81.95 -17.32
C LYS A 214 3.98 -83.29 -16.77
N ASP A 215 3.85 -83.50 -15.46
CA ASP A 215 4.25 -84.73 -14.75
C ASP A 215 3.06 -85.68 -14.46
N LYS A 216 1.86 -85.40 -15.01
CA LYS A 216 0.69 -86.28 -15.03
C LYS A 216 0.37 -86.70 -16.45
#